data_AF-A0AAD4EFY2-F1
#
_entry.id   AF-A0AAD4EFY2-F1
#
_cell.length_a   1.000
_cell.length_b   1.000
_cell.length_c   1.000
_cell.angle_alpha   90.00
_cell.angle_beta   90.00
_cell.angle_gamma   90.00
#
_symmetry.space_group_name_H-M   'P 1'
#
loop_
_entity.id
_entity.type
_entity.pdbx_description
1 polymer ?
#
loop_
_entity_poly.entity_id
_entity_poly.type
_entity_poly.pdbx_seq_one_letter_code
_entity_poly.pdbx_strand_id
1 'polypeptide(L)'
;MSAYDGLLREVACYYSAPVSNFIVTSALDFVSSILLDNETKDMTISPRTPSYPEYSRMLSGIPYAYAYCVFPCTLPLREYVQCMPDLAIVLNHVNDILSHYKEEIQGDTANYLTLMAASRGLTKQNALQELIEKTVQAHQNILEFLKPCPEAYDAYVAFFDGFIKAHTTVKRYKLEEVMSERSSS
;
A
#
# COMPACT_ATOMS: atom_id res chain seq x y z
N MET A 1 11.43 -1.73 -20.78
CA MET A 1 11.35 -3.14 -20.34
C MET A 1 12.70 -3.71 -19.91
N SER A 2 13.81 -3.45 -20.62
CA SER A 2 15.14 -4.00 -20.26
C SER A 2 15.64 -3.62 -18.86
N ALA A 3 15.49 -2.36 -18.44
CA ALA A 3 15.87 -1.92 -17.09
C ALA A 3 15.01 -2.58 -15.98
N TYR A 4 13.74 -2.85 -16.27
CA TYR A 4 12.82 -3.50 -15.34
C TYR A 4 13.15 -4.99 -15.19
N ASP A 5 13.41 -5.69 -16.30
CA ASP A 5 13.92 -7.08 -16.27
C ASP A 5 15.25 -7.18 -15.50
N GLY A 6 16.17 -6.24 -15.73
CA GLY A 6 17.43 -6.16 -14.98
C GLY A 6 17.21 -6.07 -13.47
N LEU A 7 16.36 -5.15 -13.02
CA LEU A 7 16.03 -4.98 -11.60
C LEU A 7 15.41 -6.26 -11.01
N LEU A 8 14.48 -6.91 -11.72
CA LEU A 8 13.84 -8.14 -11.25
C LEU A 8 14.84 -9.29 -11.07
N ARG A 9 15.86 -9.37 -11.93
CA ARG A 9 16.93 -10.39 -11.81
C ARG A 9 17.85 -10.11 -10.63
N GLU A 10 18.10 -8.84 -10.32
CA GLU A 10 18.97 -8.45 -9.21
C GLU A 10 18.37 -8.79 -7.84
N VAL A 11 17.04 -8.90 -7.70
CA VAL A 11 16.39 -9.25 -6.42
C VAL A 11 16.96 -10.54 -5.84
N ALA A 12 17.21 -11.55 -6.69
CA ALA A 12 17.76 -12.85 -6.30
C ALA A 12 19.20 -12.78 -5.78
N CYS A 13 19.92 -11.68 -6.04
CA CYS A 13 21.25 -11.46 -5.47
C CYS A 13 21.22 -10.99 -4.02
N TYR A 14 20.09 -10.43 -3.56
CA TYR A 14 19.96 -9.85 -2.23
C TYR A 14 19.10 -10.68 -1.29
N TYR A 15 18.06 -11.34 -1.82
CA TYR A 15 17.06 -12.02 -1.00
C TYR A 15 17.06 -13.53 -1.20
N SER A 16 16.53 -14.26 -0.20
CA SER A 16 16.28 -15.69 -0.33
C SER A 16 15.33 -15.99 -1.51
N ALA A 17 15.38 -17.23 -2.02
CA ALA A 17 14.52 -17.67 -3.12
C ALA A 17 13.02 -17.38 -2.91
N PRO A 18 12.38 -17.72 -1.76
CA PRO A 18 10.96 -17.42 -1.56
C PRO A 18 10.66 -15.92 -1.56
N VAL A 19 11.49 -15.11 -0.89
CA VAL A 19 11.31 -13.64 -0.83
C VAL A 19 11.47 -13.02 -2.21
N SER A 20 12.49 -13.44 -2.95
CA SER A 20 12.72 -12.99 -4.33
C SER A 20 11.52 -13.29 -5.22
N ASN A 21 10.97 -14.50 -5.11
CA ASN A 21 9.78 -14.87 -5.87
C ASN A 21 8.58 -13.98 -5.51
N PHE A 22 8.32 -13.71 -4.23
CA PHE A 22 7.22 -12.82 -3.84
C PHE A 22 7.37 -11.39 -4.37
N ILE A 23 8.59 -10.84 -4.32
CA ILE A 23 8.87 -9.50 -4.86
C ILE A 23 8.63 -9.48 -6.37
N VAL A 24 9.18 -10.45 -7.10
CA VAL A 24 9.02 -10.55 -8.56
C VAL A 24 7.55 -10.77 -8.95
N THR A 25 6.83 -11.65 -8.26
CA THR A 25 5.39 -11.87 -8.49
C THR A 25 4.60 -10.59 -8.28
N SER A 26 4.80 -9.89 -7.15
CA SER A 26 4.10 -8.62 -6.89
C SER A 26 4.42 -7.54 -7.93
N ALA A 27 5.61 -7.57 -8.53
CA ALA A 27 6.00 -6.66 -9.59
C ALA A 27 5.31 -7.03 -10.93
N LEU A 28 5.21 -8.32 -11.26
CA LEU A 28 4.46 -8.78 -12.44
C LEU A 28 2.95 -8.54 -12.31
N ASP A 29 2.40 -8.68 -11.10
CA ASP A 29 1.01 -8.33 -10.79
C ASP A 29 0.72 -6.86 -11.09
N PHE A 30 1.66 -5.97 -10.81
CA PHE A 30 1.56 -4.55 -11.16
C PHE A 30 1.48 -4.31 -12.67
N VAL A 31 2.34 -4.98 -13.44
CA VAL A 31 2.28 -4.88 -14.91
C VAL A 31 0.92 -5.38 -15.41
N SER A 32 0.41 -6.46 -14.82
CA SER A 32 -0.91 -7.01 -15.14
C SER A 32 -2.03 -6.05 -14.73
N SER A 33 -1.89 -5.32 -13.61
CA SER A 33 -2.88 -4.34 -13.17
C SER A 33 -2.98 -3.17 -14.15
N ILE A 34 -1.87 -2.69 -14.70
CA ILE A 34 -1.88 -1.61 -15.70
C ILE A 34 -2.68 -2.05 -16.94
N LEU A 35 -2.49 -3.30 -17.38
CA LEU A 35 -3.25 -3.85 -18.50
C LEU A 35 -4.73 -3.99 -18.15
N LEU A 36 -5.03 -4.49 -16.94
CA LEU A 36 -6.39 -4.62 -16.43
C LEU A 36 -7.11 -3.26 -16.37
N ASP A 37 -6.46 -2.22 -15.84
CA ASP A 37 -7.01 -0.87 -15.74
C ASP A 37 -7.31 -0.30 -17.13
N ASN A 38 -6.46 -0.57 -18.11
CA ASN A 38 -6.69 -0.17 -19.50
C ASN A 38 -7.86 -0.92 -20.15
N GLU A 39 -7.99 -2.23 -19.92
CA GLU A 39 -9.09 -3.04 -20.45
C GLU A 39 -10.44 -2.75 -19.77
N THR A 40 -10.42 -2.25 -18.53
CA THR A 40 -11.63 -2.04 -17.70
C THR A 40 -11.95 -0.56 -17.43
N LYS A 41 -11.31 0.38 -18.13
CA LYS A 41 -11.39 1.83 -17.87
C LYS A 41 -12.81 2.40 -17.71
N ASP A 42 -13.76 1.91 -18.50
CA ASP A 42 -15.16 2.37 -18.50
C ASP A 42 -16.13 1.33 -17.89
N MET A 43 -15.59 0.34 -17.17
CA MET A 43 -16.38 -0.73 -16.57
C MET A 43 -17.17 -0.23 -15.36
N THR A 44 -18.48 -0.53 -15.34
CA THR A 44 -19.31 -0.30 -14.16
C THR A 44 -18.97 -1.29 -13.06
N ILE A 45 -18.63 -0.78 -11.88
CA ILE A 45 -18.37 -1.61 -10.69
C ILE A 45 -19.68 -2.18 -10.16
N SER A 46 -19.72 -3.51 -10.01
CA SER A 46 -20.88 -4.21 -9.47
C SER A 46 -20.85 -4.20 -7.93
N PRO A 47 -21.92 -3.73 -7.24
CA PRO A 47 -22.02 -3.84 -5.79
C PRO A 47 -22.19 -5.29 -5.31
N ARG A 48 -22.44 -6.25 -6.23
CA ARG A 48 -22.53 -7.68 -5.92
C ARG A 48 -21.16 -8.34 -5.70
N THR A 49 -20.07 -7.63 -5.98
CA THR A 49 -18.69 -8.12 -5.85
C THR A 49 -17.85 -7.17 -4.99
N PRO A 50 -18.13 -7.08 -3.67
CA PRO A 50 -17.54 -6.06 -2.79
C PRO A 50 -16.02 -6.21 -2.59
N SER A 51 -15.45 -7.37 -2.91
CA SER A 51 -14.01 -7.64 -2.80
C SER A 51 -13.18 -7.18 -4.00
N TYR A 52 -13.82 -6.81 -5.12
CA TYR A 52 -13.10 -6.41 -6.34
C TYR A 52 -12.15 -5.21 -6.12
N PRO A 53 -12.55 -4.13 -5.41
CA PRO A 53 -11.64 -3.02 -5.14
C PRO A 53 -10.36 -3.44 -4.41
N GLU A 54 -10.48 -4.32 -3.41
CA GLU A 54 -9.33 -4.84 -2.66
C GLU A 54 -8.41 -5.64 -3.58
N TYR A 55 -8.98 -6.52 -4.41
CA TYR A 55 -8.22 -7.30 -5.39
C TYR A 55 -7.45 -6.41 -6.37
N SER A 56 -8.14 -5.46 -7.02
CA SER A 56 -7.51 -4.52 -7.95
C SER A 56 -6.38 -3.73 -7.26
N ARG A 57 -6.63 -3.25 -6.04
CA ARG A 57 -5.64 -2.49 -5.26
C ARG A 57 -4.42 -3.31 -4.85
N MET A 58 -4.59 -4.59 -4.55
CA MET A 58 -3.49 -5.50 -4.23
C MET A 58 -2.56 -5.73 -5.43
N LEU A 59 -3.10 -5.76 -6.65
CA LEU A 59 -2.28 -5.85 -7.86
C LEU A 59 -1.55 -4.54 -8.15
N SER A 60 -2.29 -3.42 -8.16
CA SER A 60 -1.75 -2.11 -8.55
C SER A 60 -0.84 -1.46 -7.52
N GLY A 61 -0.96 -1.85 -6.24
CA GLY A 61 -0.19 -1.25 -5.15
C GLY A 61 1.21 -1.78 -4.94
N ILE A 62 1.51 -2.94 -5.52
CA ILE A 62 2.77 -3.67 -5.33
C ILE A 62 3.12 -3.93 -3.84
N PRO A 63 2.14 -4.07 -2.92
CA PRO A 63 2.42 -3.94 -1.49
C PRO A 63 3.41 -4.98 -0.98
N TYR A 64 3.40 -6.20 -1.53
CA TYR A 64 4.34 -7.24 -1.10
C TYR A 64 5.77 -6.97 -1.55
N ALA A 65 5.99 -6.40 -2.74
CA ALA A 65 7.32 -6.00 -3.16
C ALA A 65 7.92 -4.98 -2.18
N TYR A 66 7.14 -3.98 -1.76
CA TYR A 66 7.59 -3.02 -0.75
C TYR A 66 7.74 -3.66 0.63
N ALA A 67 6.77 -4.44 1.09
CA ALA A 67 6.75 -5.07 2.41
C ALA A 67 7.98 -5.95 2.66
N TYR A 68 8.36 -6.77 1.69
CA TYR A 68 9.55 -7.62 1.82
C TYR A 68 10.86 -6.82 1.82
N CYS A 69 10.89 -5.65 1.18
CA CYS A 69 12.05 -4.75 1.20
C CYS A 69 12.20 -3.97 2.51
N VAL A 70 11.21 -4.00 3.42
CA VAL A 70 11.30 -3.33 4.73
C VAL A 70 12.30 -4.02 5.65
N PHE A 71 12.38 -5.34 5.58
CA PHE A 71 13.17 -6.13 6.52
C PHE A 71 14.58 -6.40 5.97
N PRO A 72 15.62 -6.42 6.83
CA PRO A 72 16.97 -6.78 6.42
C PRO A 72 17.00 -8.16 5.74
N CYS A 73 17.74 -8.30 4.64
CA CYS A 73 17.82 -9.57 3.92
C CYS A 73 18.52 -10.70 4.71
N THR A 74 19.23 -10.33 5.78
CA THR A 74 19.85 -11.25 6.75
C THR A 74 18.86 -11.82 7.76
N LEU A 75 17.69 -11.18 7.93
CA LEU A 75 16.70 -11.59 8.92
C LEU A 75 15.95 -12.86 8.43
N PRO A 76 15.81 -13.90 9.26
CA PRO A 76 15.10 -15.10 8.84
C PRO A 76 13.62 -14.81 8.54
N LEU A 77 13.13 -15.29 7.40
CA LEU A 77 11.74 -15.07 6.93
C LEU A 77 10.68 -15.33 8.01
N ARG A 78 10.86 -16.36 8.83
CA ARG A 78 9.92 -16.75 9.90
C ARG A 78 9.69 -15.67 10.96
N GLU A 79 10.65 -14.76 11.14
CA GLU A 79 10.59 -13.71 12.16
C GLU A 79 9.60 -12.59 11.78
N TYR A 80 9.28 -12.44 10.50
CA TYR A 80 8.44 -11.34 10.01
C TYR A 80 7.30 -11.75 9.07
N VAL A 81 7.34 -12.94 8.45
CA VAL A 81 6.41 -13.31 7.37
C VAL A 81 4.93 -13.23 7.76
N GLN A 82 4.58 -13.46 9.02
CA GLN A 82 3.18 -13.43 9.46
C GLN A 82 2.58 -12.02 9.48
N CYS A 83 3.41 -10.96 9.56
CA CYS A 83 2.91 -9.59 9.51
C CYS A 83 2.78 -9.04 8.08
N MET A 84 3.21 -9.78 7.05
CA MET A 84 3.12 -9.34 5.65
C MET A 84 1.71 -8.92 5.20
N PRO A 85 0.62 -9.66 5.55
CA PRO A 85 -0.73 -9.24 5.18
C PRO A 85 -1.13 -7.90 5.80
N ASP A 86 -0.84 -7.70 7.08
CA ASP A 86 -1.10 -6.43 7.77
C ASP A 86 -0.21 -5.31 7.21
N LEU A 87 1.05 -5.60 6.87
CA LEU A 87 1.95 -4.60 6.27
C LEU A 87 1.48 -4.19 4.88
N ALA A 88 0.93 -5.11 4.10
CA ALA A 88 0.33 -4.81 2.81
C ALA A 88 -0.90 -3.89 2.93
N ILE A 89 -1.73 -4.12 3.96
CA ILE A 89 -2.83 -3.21 4.34
C ILE A 89 -2.25 -1.84 4.65
N VAL A 90 -1.28 -1.74 5.57
CA VAL A 90 -0.67 -0.46 5.95
C VAL A 90 -0.11 0.29 4.74
N LEU A 91 0.68 -0.36 3.88
CA LEU A 91 1.28 0.25 2.69
C LEU A 91 0.23 0.85 1.74
N ASN A 92 -0.77 0.06 1.37
CA ASN A 92 -1.78 0.51 0.42
C ASN A 92 -2.69 1.58 1.03
N HIS A 93 -3.24 1.32 2.21
CA HIS A 93 -4.22 2.21 2.82
C HIS A 93 -3.60 3.52 3.29
N VAL A 94 -2.38 3.54 3.83
CA VAL A 94 -1.70 4.81 4.15
C VAL A 94 -1.52 5.65 2.89
N ASN A 95 -1.16 5.04 1.76
CA ASN A 95 -1.08 5.75 0.50
C ASN A 95 -2.45 6.31 0.10
N ASP A 96 -3.52 5.51 0.12
CA ASP A 96 -4.88 5.95 -0.23
C ASP A 96 -5.42 7.04 0.71
N ILE A 97 -5.12 6.97 2.02
CA ILE A 97 -5.52 7.97 3.01
C ILE A 97 -4.79 9.29 2.75
N LEU A 98 -3.47 9.25 2.56
CA LEU A 98 -2.64 10.45 2.40
C LEU A 98 -2.73 11.03 0.98
N SER A 99 -3.14 10.24 -0.01
CA SER A 99 -3.40 10.69 -1.38
C SER A 99 -4.83 11.20 -1.58
N HIS A 100 -5.75 10.93 -0.66
CA HIS A 100 -7.15 11.30 -0.79
C HIS A 100 -7.34 12.79 -1.12
N TYR A 101 -6.65 13.69 -0.41
CA TYR A 101 -6.76 15.13 -0.65
C TYR A 101 -6.40 15.52 -2.09
N LYS A 102 -5.25 15.05 -2.58
CA LYS A 102 -4.82 15.36 -3.96
C LYS A 102 -5.78 14.79 -5.01
N GLU A 103 -6.41 13.66 -4.72
CA GLU A 103 -7.34 12.99 -5.65
C GLU A 103 -8.67 13.71 -5.73
N GLU A 104 -9.22 14.14 -4.59
CA GLU A 104 -10.47 14.90 -4.57
C GLU A 104 -10.34 16.23 -5.32
N ILE A 105 -9.27 17.00 -5.09
CA ILE A 105 -9.09 18.29 -5.79
C ILE A 105 -8.78 18.13 -7.29
N GLN A 106 -8.33 16.94 -7.72
CA GLN A 106 -8.10 16.60 -9.13
C GLN A 106 -9.35 16.00 -9.80
N GLY A 107 -10.39 15.70 -9.02
CA GLY A 107 -11.57 14.99 -9.51
C GLY A 107 -11.26 13.56 -9.96
N ASP A 108 -10.19 12.95 -9.43
CA ASP A 108 -9.85 11.56 -9.74
C ASP A 108 -10.89 10.64 -9.08
N THR A 109 -11.54 9.82 -9.89
CA THR A 109 -12.55 8.83 -9.46
C THR A 109 -12.07 7.39 -9.64
N ALA A 110 -10.90 7.19 -10.27
CA ALA A 110 -10.29 5.89 -10.50
C ALA A 110 -9.34 5.53 -9.34
N ASN A 111 -9.78 5.71 -8.10
CA ASN A 111 -9.03 5.39 -6.89
C ASN A 111 -9.76 4.36 -6.02
N TYR A 112 -8.99 3.68 -5.16
CA TYR A 112 -9.50 2.60 -4.31
C TYR A 112 -10.65 3.06 -3.42
N LEU A 113 -10.56 4.26 -2.83
CA LEU A 113 -11.59 4.77 -1.93
C LEU A 113 -12.94 4.93 -2.64
N THR A 114 -12.93 5.48 -3.86
CA THR A 114 -14.13 5.64 -4.69
C THR A 114 -14.71 4.28 -5.08
N LEU A 115 -13.86 3.33 -5.49
CA LEU A 115 -14.27 1.98 -5.84
C LEU A 115 -14.88 1.23 -4.64
N MET A 116 -14.29 1.37 -3.45
CA MET A 116 -14.80 0.77 -2.21
C MET A 116 -16.13 1.38 -1.79
N ALA A 117 -16.26 2.71 -1.86
CA ALA A 117 -17.51 3.39 -1.54
C ALA A 117 -18.64 2.91 -2.47
N ALA A 118 -18.37 2.84 -3.77
CA ALA A 118 -19.33 2.34 -4.76
C ALA A 118 -19.70 0.87 -4.56
N SER A 119 -18.71 -0.01 -4.30
CA SER A 119 -18.96 -1.45 -4.16
C SER A 119 -19.74 -1.81 -2.90
N ARG A 120 -19.68 -0.96 -1.87
CA ARG A 120 -20.34 -1.18 -0.56
C ARG A 120 -21.54 -0.27 -0.31
N GLY A 121 -21.86 0.65 -1.22
CA GLY A 121 -22.93 1.63 -1.02
C GLY A 121 -22.66 2.62 0.11
N LEU A 122 -21.39 2.97 0.35
CA LEU A 122 -20.96 3.90 1.39
C LEU A 122 -20.76 5.31 0.82
N THR A 123 -20.77 6.31 1.70
CA THR A 123 -20.21 7.63 1.37
C THR A 123 -18.67 7.53 1.35
N LYS A 124 -18.00 8.42 0.60
CA LYS A 124 -16.51 8.48 0.61
C LYS A 124 -15.96 8.73 2.03
N GLN A 125 -16.64 9.54 2.83
CA GLN A 125 -16.26 9.79 4.23
C GLN A 125 -16.34 8.53 5.09
N ASN A 126 -17.42 7.74 4.97
CA ASN A 126 -17.55 6.49 5.72
C ASN A 126 -16.51 5.46 5.27
N ALA A 127 -16.27 5.36 3.96
CA ALA A 127 -15.21 4.50 3.44
C ALA A 127 -13.83 4.92 3.98
N LEU A 128 -13.55 6.22 4.05
CA LEU A 128 -12.27 6.74 4.55
C LEU A 128 -12.09 6.40 6.04
N GLN A 129 -13.16 6.52 6.83
CA GLN A 129 -13.15 6.14 8.24
C GLN A 129 -12.86 4.63 8.39
N GLU A 130 -13.51 3.76 7.62
CA GLU A 130 -13.21 2.31 7.61
C GLU A 130 -11.76 2.01 7.24
N LEU A 131 -11.21 2.72 6.24
CA LEU A 131 -9.80 2.59 5.85
C LEU A 131 -8.86 2.93 7.01
N ILE A 132 -9.11 4.06 7.69
CA ILE A 132 -8.28 4.52 8.81
C ILE A 132 -8.30 3.48 9.93
N GLU A 133 -9.49 3.01 10.32
CA GLU A 133 -9.64 2.02 11.40
C GLU A 133 -8.91 0.72 11.08
N LYS A 134 -9.08 0.18 9.86
CA LYS A 134 -8.39 -1.02 9.40
C LYS A 134 -6.87 -0.83 9.38
N THR A 135 -6.40 0.34 8.96
CA THR A 135 -4.97 0.69 8.91
C THR A 135 -4.37 0.76 10.30
N VAL A 136 -5.05 1.41 11.25
CA VAL A 136 -4.60 1.51 12.64
C VAL A 136 -4.53 0.13 13.28
N GLN A 137 -5.54 -0.72 13.07
CA GLN A 137 -5.54 -2.08 13.60
C GLN A 137 -4.38 -2.91 13.01
N ALA A 138 -4.16 -2.87 11.70
CA ALA A 138 -3.06 -3.58 11.06
C ALA A 138 -1.69 -3.09 11.55
N HIS A 139 -1.52 -1.77 11.71
CA HIS A 139 -0.32 -1.20 12.30
C HIS A 139 -0.06 -1.74 13.72
N GLN A 140 -1.09 -1.77 14.57
CA GLN A 140 -0.99 -2.30 15.93
C GLN A 140 -0.65 -3.80 15.93
N ASN A 141 -1.28 -4.60 15.06
CA ASN A 141 -0.99 -6.03 14.93
C ASN A 141 0.49 -6.27 14.59
N ILE A 142 1.04 -5.50 13.63
CA ILE A 142 2.46 -5.60 13.24
C ILE A 142 3.36 -5.28 14.43
N LEU A 143 3.09 -4.18 15.14
CA LEU A 143 3.88 -3.79 16.31
C LEU A 143 3.86 -4.89 17.37
N GLU A 144 2.69 -5.40 17.75
CA GLU A 144 2.55 -6.47 18.74
C GLU A 144 3.27 -7.75 18.31
N PHE A 145 3.11 -8.16 17.04
CA PHE A 145 3.73 -9.36 16.51
C PHE A 145 5.26 -9.27 16.48
N LEU A 146 5.81 -8.10 16.13
CA LEU A 146 7.26 -7.92 15.99
C LEU A 146 7.98 -7.65 17.32
N LYS A 147 7.27 -7.35 18.42
CA LYS A 147 7.87 -7.09 19.76
C LYS A 147 8.95 -8.11 20.18
N PRO A 148 8.82 -9.43 19.94
CA PRO A 148 9.83 -10.39 20.34
C PRO A 148 11.12 -10.35 19.49
N CYS A 149 11.11 -9.66 18.34
CA CYS A 149 12.23 -9.55 17.42
C CYS A 149 12.62 -8.07 17.22
N PRO A 150 13.53 -7.51 18.05
CA PRO A 150 13.89 -6.08 18.01
C PRO A 150 14.37 -5.60 16.63
N GLU A 151 15.19 -6.39 15.94
CA GLU A 151 15.68 -6.03 14.60
C GLU A 151 14.54 -5.86 13.59
N ALA A 152 13.55 -6.75 13.60
CA ALA A 152 12.38 -6.66 12.73
C ALA A 152 11.45 -5.50 13.12
N TYR A 153 11.24 -5.31 14.42
CA TYR A 153 10.44 -4.24 14.97
C TYR A 153 11.00 -2.87 14.59
N ASP A 154 12.30 -2.65 14.81
CA ASP A 154 12.97 -1.39 14.52
C ASP A 154 12.97 -1.10 13.02
N ALA A 155 13.19 -2.11 12.18
CA ALA A 155 13.09 -1.97 10.73
C ALA A 155 11.70 -1.50 10.29
N TYR A 156 10.64 -2.11 10.84
CA TYR A 156 9.27 -1.70 10.55
C TYR A 156 8.95 -0.28 11.05
N VAL A 157 9.32 0.07 12.28
CA VAL A 157 9.04 1.39 12.85
C VAL A 157 9.78 2.48 12.08
N ALA A 158 11.05 2.26 11.75
CA ALA A 158 11.84 3.19 10.95
C ALA A 158 11.24 3.36 9.54
N PHE A 159 10.83 2.26 8.90
CA PHE A 159 10.12 2.32 7.63
C PHE A 159 8.82 3.13 7.74
N PHE A 160 7.96 2.84 8.72
CA PHE A 160 6.65 3.48 8.85
C PHE A 160 6.79 4.99 9.08
N ASP A 161 7.67 5.40 9.98
CA ASP A 161 7.97 6.82 10.22
C ASP A 161 8.49 7.51 8.94
N GLY A 162 9.46 6.89 8.25
CA GLY A 162 9.98 7.38 6.97
C GLY A 162 8.90 7.48 5.88
N PHE A 163 8.00 6.50 5.81
CA PHE A 163 6.92 6.45 4.84
C PHE A 163 5.91 7.59 5.05
N ILE A 164 5.49 7.84 6.30
CA ILE A 164 4.61 8.97 6.64
C ILE A 164 5.31 10.32 6.36
N LYS A 165 6.58 10.46 6.73
CA LYS A 165 7.37 11.66 6.45
C LYS A 165 7.50 11.92 4.95
N ALA A 166 7.75 10.88 4.14
CA ALA A 166 7.81 11.03 2.69
C ALA A 166 6.49 11.54 2.12
N HIS A 167 5.34 11.00 2.56
CA HIS A 167 4.03 11.45 2.05
C HIS A 167 3.69 12.89 2.46
N THR A 168 4.07 13.30 3.67
CA THR A 168 3.80 14.65 4.19
C THR A 168 4.76 15.71 3.66
N THR A 169 5.88 15.32 3.06
CA THR A 169 6.90 16.27 2.55
C THR A 169 6.97 16.33 1.02
N VAL A 170 6.62 15.26 0.32
CA VAL A 170 6.64 15.24 -1.15
C VAL A 170 5.44 16.02 -1.70
N LYS A 171 5.72 17.08 -2.47
CA LYS A 171 4.73 17.97 -3.12
C LYS A 171 3.65 17.26 -3.94
N ARG A 172 3.88 16.02 -4.36
CA ARG A 172 2.89 15.18 -5.06
C ARG A 172 1.58 15.10 -4.28
N TYR A 173 1.62 15.00 -2.95
CA TYR A 173 0.45 14.78 -2.11
C TYR A 173 -0.26 16.06 -1.65
N LYS A 174 0.40 17.22 -1.78
CA LYS A 174 -0.16 18.54 -1.45
C LYS A 174 -0.67 18.68 -0.01
N LEU A 175 -0.11 17.89 0.92
CA LEU A 175 -0.55 17.90 2.32
C LEU A 175 -0.11 19.17 3.05
N GLU A 176 0.83 19.93 2.50
CA GLU A 176 1.19 21.26 2.98
C GLU A 176 0.00 22.24 2.95
N GLU A 177 -0.92 22.09 1.99
CA GLU A 177 -2.12 22.93 1.86
C GLU A 177 -3.05 22.69 3.07
N VAL A 178 -3.27 21.43 3.45
CA VAL A 178 -4.11 21.04 4.60
C VAL A 178 -3.46 21.39 5.93
N MET A 179 -2.14 21.19 6.05
CA MET A 179 -1.41 21.45 7.31
C MET A 179 -1.28 22.95 7.61
N SER A 180 -1.17 23.79 6.58
CA SER A 180 -1.06 25.24 6.74
C SER A 180 -2.39 25.92 7.14
N GLU A 181 -3.52 25.42 6.65
CA GLU A 181 -4.86 25.92 7.04
C GLU A 181 -5.13 25.74 8.54
N ARG A 182 -4.69 24.61 9.12
CA ARG A 182 -4.76 24.34 10.57
C ARG A 182 -3.87 25.24 11.42
N SER A 183 -2.81 25.81 10.85
CA SER A 183 -1.90 26.72 11.56
C SER A 183 -2.42 28.15 11.58
N SER A 184 -3.48 28.42 10.79
CA SER A 184 -4.09 29.74 10.59
C SER A 184 -5.47 29.85 11.27
N SER A 185 -5.90 28.81 11.98
CA SER A 185 -7.17 28.69 12.71
C SER A 185 -6.94 28.39 14.19
#